data_AF-A0A3M2Y023-F1
#
_entry.id   AF-A0A3M2Y023-F1
#
_cell.length_a   1.000
_cell.length_b   1.000
_cell.length_c   1.000
_cell.angle_alpha   90.00
_cell.angle_beta   90.00
_cell.angle_gamma   90.00
#
_symmetry.space_group_name_H-M   'P 1'
#
loop_
_entity.id
_entity.type
_entity.pdbx_description
1 polymer ?
#
loop_
_entity_poly.entity_id
_entity_poly.type
_entity_poly.pdbx_seq_one_letter_code
_entity_poly.pdbx_strand_id
1 'polypeptide(L)' 'MAHAVGAELGLSTTDSMTVAGHDAISLNRHYPVCLLFIPSSNGVSHNEAEYTSDQDMRNGLRMLTGLLYRACASSVAFR' A
#
# COMPACT_ATOMS: atom_id res chain seq x y z
N MET A 1 5.32 -6.42 -8.06
CA MET A 1 5.21 -5.05 -8.60
C MET A 1 5.48 -3.99 -7.53
N ALA A 2 4.78 -4.03 -6.39
CA ALA A 2 4.95 -3.05 -5.31
C ALA A 2 6.41 -2.91 -4.83
N HIS A 3 7.11 -3.99 -4.45
CA HIS A 3 8.51 -3.90 -4.00
C HIS A 3 9.46 -3.21 -5.00
N ALA A 4 9.27 -3.42 -6.31
CA ALA A 4 10.08 -2.76 -7.32
C ALA A 4 9.85 -1.24 -7.34
N VAL A 5 8.58 -0.81 -7.26
CA VAL A 5 8.23 0.62 -7.12
C VAL A 5 8.84 1.19 -5.84
N GLY A 6 8.76 0.46 -4.73
CA GLY A 6 9.36 0.86 -3.44
C GLY A 6 10.87 1.07 -3.55
N ALA A 7 11.59 0.12 -4.17
CA ALA A 7 13.02 0.20 -4.38
C ALA A 7 13.42 1.41 -5.25
N GLU A 8 12.71 1.67 -6.34
CA GLU A 8 12.97 2.82 -7.22
C GLU A 8 12.70 4.16 -6.53
N LEU A 9 11.74 4.21 -5.60
CA LEU A 9 11.45 5.39 -4.78
C LEU A 9 12.41 5.54 -3.59
N GLY A 10 13.30 4.56 -3.35
CA GLY A 10 14.20 4.52 -2.20
C GLY A 10 13.49 4.26 -0.87
N LEU A 11 12.34 3.58 -0.90
CA LEU A 11 11.54 3.26 0.29
C LEU A 11 11.81 1.83 0.76
N SER A 12 11.96 1.66 2.07
CA SER A 12 11.98 0.32 2.69
C SER A 12 10.58 -0.30 2.60
N THR A 13 10.49 -1.56 2.18
CA THR A 13 9.23 -2.30 2.07
C THR A 13 9.40 -3.69 2.68
N THR A 14 8.33 -4.22 3.26
CA THR A 14 8.25 -5.58 3.80
C THR A 14 6.85 -6.12 3.59
N ASP A 15 6.69 -7.44 3.64
CA ASP A 15 5.39 -8.08 3.56
C ASP A 15 4.68 -8.02 4.91
N SER A 16 3.38 -7.77 4.87
CA SER A 16 2.51 -7.78 6.05
C SER A 16 1.19 -8.46 5.74
N MET A 17 0.74 -9.29 6.67
CA MET A 17 -0.58 -9.89 6.62
C MET A 17 -1.55 -8.96 7.34
N THR A 18 -2.60 -8.51 6.65
CA THR A 18 -3.65 -7.75 7.31
C THR A 18 -4.45 -8.64 8.26
N VAL A 19 -4.67 -8.14 9.47
CA VAL A 19 -5.59 -8.72 10.46
C VAL A 19 -6.93 -7.98 10.49
N ALA A 20 -7.02 -6.85 9.78
CA ALA A 20 -8.20 -6.01 9.69
C ALA A 20 -9.01 -6.31 8.42
N GLY A 21 -10.32 -6.05 8.49
CA GLY A 21 -11.18 -6.11 7.32
C GLY A 21 -10.85 -4.97 6.34
N HIS A 22 -10.77 -5.29 5.05
CA HIS A 22 -10.69 -4.32 3.96
C HIS A 22 -11.54 -4.80 2.79
N ASP A 23 -12.15 -3.87 2.05
CA ASP A 23 -12.94 -4.20 0.85
C ASP A 23 -12.13 -5.02 -0.17
N ALA A 24 -10.83 -4.73 -0.26
CA ALA A 24 -9.88 -5.46 -1.10
C ALA A 24 -9.88 -6.97 -0.83
N ILE A 25 -10.09 -7.43 0.41
CA ILE A 25 -10.13 -8.86 0.75
C ILE A 25 -11.29 -9.54 0.02
N SER A 26 -12.47 -8.92 0.02
CA SER A 26 -13.65 -9.41 -0.70
C SER A 26 -13.43 -9.38 -2.21
N LEU A 27 -12.81 -8.31 -2.73
CA LEU A 27 -12.53 -8.13 -4.15
C LEU A 27 -11.45 -9.09 -4.68
N ASN A 28 -10.51 -9.55 -3.85
CA ASN A 28 -9.41 -10.45 -4.24
C ASN A 28 -9.89 -11.78 -4.85
N ARG A 29 -11.15 -12.16 -4.63
CA ARG A 29 -11.75 -13.36 -5.25
C ARG A 29 -11.99 -13.21 -6.76
N HIS A 30 -12.09 -11.97 -7.25
CA HIS A 30 -12.51 -11.66 -8.61
C HIS A 30 -11.51 -10.80 -9.37
N TYR A 31 -10.70 -10.01 -8.65
CA TYR A 31 -9.76 -9.08 -9.24
C TYR A 31 -8.40 -9.21 -8.55
N PRO A 32 -7.29 -9.00 -9.27
CA PRO A 32 -6.01 -8.81 -8.63
C PRO A 32 -6.03 -7.57 -7.76
N VAL A 33 -5.73 -7.73 -6.47
CA VAL A 33 -5.67 -6.62 -5.52
C VAL A 33 -4.31 -6.55 -4.85
N CYS A 34 -3.96 -5.36 -4.38
CA CYS A 34 -2.78 -5.12 -3.56
C CYS A 34 -3.17 -4.12 -2.47
N LEU A 35 -2.87 -4.45 -1.21
CA LEU A 35 -2.93 -3.51 -0.10
C LEU A 35 -1.54 -2.91 0.11
N LEU A 36 -1.48 -1.60 0.28
CA LEU A 36 -0.27 -0.88 0.66
C LEU A 36 -0.47 -0.32 2.06
N PHE A 37 0.40 -0.69 3.00
CA PHE A 37 0.38 -0.18 4.37
C PHE A 37 1.50 0.83 4.59
N ILE A 38 1.19 1.84 5.40
CA ILE A 38 2.16 2.75 6.00
C ILE A 38 2.06 2.63 7.53
N PRO A 39 3.12 2.98 8.28
CA PRO A 39 3.10 2.87 9.73
C PRO A 39 2.04 3.76 10.38
N SER A 40 1.37 3.23 11.41
CA SER A 40 0.65 4.02 12.41
C SER A 40 1.45 4.01 13.70
N SER A 41 1.52 5.16 14.37
CA SER A 41 2.27 5.33 15.62
C SER A 41 1.77 4.36 16.67
N ASN A 42 2.68 3.56 17.23
CA ASN A 42 2.37 2.49 18.20
C ASN A 42 1.35 1.45 17.72
N GLY A 43 1.07 1.37 16.41
CA GLY A 43 0.05 0.47 15.87
C GLY A 43 -1.37 0.76 16.34
N VAL A 44 -1.63 1.97 16.87
CA VAL A 44 -2.95 2.37 17.35
C VAL A 44 -3.87 2.61 16.16
N SER A 45 -5.09 2.08 16.24
CA SER A 45 -6.18 2.38 15.30
C SER A 45 -7.54 2.36 16.00
N HIS A 46 -8.58 2.96 15.39
CA HIS A 46 -9.93 3.12 15.97
C HIS A 46 -9.90 3.87 17.31
N ASN A 47 -9.01 4.84 17.42
CA ASN A 47 -8.79 5.62 18.63
C ASN A 47 -8.44 7.06 18.26
N GLU A 48 -8.80 8.03 19.08
CA GLU A 48 -8.51 9.45 18.84
C GLU A 48 -7.01 9.77 18.82
N ALA A 49 -6.17 8.90 19.40
CA ALA A 49 -4.72 8.98 19.34
C ALA A 49 -4.12 8.30 18.10
N GLU A 50 -4.94 7.75 17.19
CA GLU A 50 -4.47 7.22 15.91
C GLU A 50 -3.73 8.32 15.13
N TYR A 51 -2.48 8.04 14.78
CA TYR A 51 -1.61 9.00 14.15
C TYR A 51 -0.63 8.33 13.20
N THR A 52 -0.52 8.88 12.00
CA THR A 52 0.53 8.55 11.04
C THR A 52 1.30 9.81 10.72
N SER A 53 2.63 9.71 10.64
CA SER A 53 3.45 10.88 10.38
C SER A 53 3.20 11.43 8.98
N ASP A 54 3.31 12.74 8.86
CA ASP A 54 3.31 13.48 7.59
C ASP A 54 4.24 12.86 6.53
N GLN A 55 5.41 12.39 6.97
CA GLN A 55 6.38 11.77 6.08
C GLN A 55 5.91 10.41 5.58
N ASP A 56 5.32 9.58 6.45
CA ASP A 56 4.79 8.27 6.09
C ASP A 56 3.58 8.39 5.17
N MET A 57 2.69 9.37 5.42
CA MET A 57 1.57 9.67 4.52
C MET A 57 2.06 10.06 3.13
N ARG A 58 3.08 10.94 3.04
CA ARG A 58 3.69 11.32 1.75
C ARG A 58 4.37 10.15 1.06
N ASN A 59 5.06 9.28 1.81
CA ASN A 59 5.67 8.07 1.27
C ASN A 59 4.60 7.11 0.72
N GLY A 60 3.50 6.92 1.44
CA GLY A 60 2.35 6.13 1.00
C GLY A 60 1.74 6.66 -0.30
N LEU A 61 1.55 7.98 -0.40
CA LEU A 61 1.05 8.61 -1.62
C LEU A 61 2.00 8.42 -2.81
N ARG A 62 3.31 8.59 -2.61
CA ARG A 62 4.32 8.35 -3.64
C ARG A 62 4.28 6.90 -4.12
N MET A 63 4.18 5.95 -3.19
CA MET A 63 4.10 4.52 -3.47
C MET A 63 2.84 4.18 -4.27
N LEU A 64 1.67 4.66 -3.83
CA LEU A 64 0.39 4.45 -4.53
C LEU A 64 0.45 5.02 -5.95
N THR A 65 0.96 6.24 -6.10
CA THR A 65 1.07 6.91 -7.41
C THR A 65 1.98 6.13 -8.36
N GLY A 66 3.17 5.72 -7.90
CA GLY A 66 4.11 4.95 -8.71
C GLY A 66 3.56 3.57 -9.10
N LEU A 67 2.84 2.92 -8.18
CA LEU A 67 2.21 1.63 -8.44
C LEU A 67 1.10 1.75 -9.49
N LEU A 68 0.20 2.71 -9.33
CA LEU A 68 -0.89 2.96 -10.28
C LEU A 68 -0.37 3.37 -11.65
N TYR A 69 0.63 4.25 -11.71
CA TYR A 69 1.27 4.62 -12.98
C TYR A 69 1.79 3.39 -13.72
N ARG A 70 2.52 2.51 -13.03
CA ARG A 70 3.04 1.27 -13.63
C ARG A 70 1.94 0.33 -14.07
N ALA A 71 0.92 0.15 -13.22
CA ALA A 71 -0.23 -0.71 -13.49
C ALA A 71 -1.03 -0.23 -14.71
N CYS A 72 -1.18 1.07 -14.92
CA CYS A 72 -1.95 1.63 -16.03
C CYS A 72 -1.10 1.81 -17.30
N ALA A 73 0.21 2.07 -17.19
CA ALA A 73 1.09 2.32 -18.33
C ALA A 73 1.70 1.04 -18.93
N SER A 74 1.71 -0.07 -18.19
CA SER A 74 2.28 -1.33 -18.67
C SER A 74 1.20 -2.27 -19.19
N SER A 75 1.34 -2.78 -20.42
CA SER A 75 0.43 -3.78 -21.01
C SER A 75 0.44 -5.15 -20.33
N VAL A 76 1.33 -5.35 -19.34
CA VAL A 76 1.57 -6.60 -18.63
C VAL A 76 0.74 -6.71 -17.34
N ALA A 77 0.00 -5.66 -16.96
CA ALA A 77 -0.29 -5.43 -15.55
C ALA A 77 -1.11 -6.49 -14.82
N PHE A 78 -2.02 -7.23 -15.48
CA PHE A 78 -2.93 -8.15 -14.78
C PHE A 78 -3.48 -9.28 -15.68
N ARG A 79 -2.61 -10.09 -16.29
CA ARG A 79 -3.00 -11.41 -16.83
C ARG A 79 -2.67 -12.50 -15.83
#